data_AF-A0A396Q1Z1-F1
#
_entry.id   AF-A0A396Q1Z1-F1
#
_cell.length_a   1.000
_cell.length_b   1.000
_cell.length_c   1.000
_cell.angle_alpha   90.00
_cell.angle_beta   90.00
_cell.angle_gamma   90.00
#
_symmetry.space_group_name_H-M   'P 1'
#
loop_
_entity.id
_entity.type
_entity.pdbx_description
1 polymer ?
#
loop_
_entity_poly.entity_id
_entity_poly.type
_entity_poly.pdbx_seq_one_letter_code
_entity_poly.pdbx_strand_id
1 'polypeptide(L)'
;MFLKISEFKKVMKSALKTAGGLYVGNVNDQYLVYTGYLGVCVEKLYATNKFKAAIMELIGDMPEEDSCYKYYIEDKQLKAELRVDYLNPYEKWREAKDFACSVPLVLTNNYHELSVYQRHSDKDYLTAVREWTDGMLSPAELEVAGERMPGRPSVSPLGSILYFKSETMLYWVCCVQVEGKTRETVFDRMKDLDFFEDDWLSKDKKIDDSDEEETLPY
;
A
#
# COMPACT_ATOMS: atom_id res chain seq x y z
N MET A 1 -1.27 1.85 15.36
CA MET A 1 -0.85 1.57 13.97
C MET A 1 -2.11 1.36 13.12
N PHE A 2 -2.16 1.76 11.85
CA PHE A 2 -3.38 1.58 11.03
C PHE A 2 -3.49 0.22 10.32
N LEU A 3 -2.65 -0.75 10.67
CA LEU A 3 -2.45 -2.00 9.93
C LEU A 3 -3.20 -3.16 10.57
N LYS A 4 -4.02 -3.89 9.81
CA LYS A 4 -4.63 -5.15 10.26
C LYS A 4 -3.56 -6.23 10.40
N ILE A 5 -3.02 -6.36 11.61
CA ILE A 5 -1.89 -7.27 11.88
C ILE A 5 -2.20 -8.73 11.50
N SER A 6 -3.46 -9.16 11.60
CA SER A 6 -3.87 -10.51 11.18
C SER A 6 -3.67 -10.75 9.68
N GLU A 7 -4.01 -9.77 8.84
CA GLU A 7 -3.84 -9.84 7.39
C GLU A 7 -2.37 -9.70 7.01
N PHE A 8 -1.67 -8.75 7.63
CA PHE A 8 -0.23 -8.56 7.41
C PHE A 8 0.57 -9.83 7.72
N LYS A 9 0.22 -10.52 8.80
CA LYS A 9 0.82 -11.79 9.19
C LYS A 9 0.58 -12.91 8.17
N LYS A 10 -0.58 -12.95 7.49
CA LYS A 10 -0.82 -13.90 6.40
C LYS A 10 0.15 -13.65 5.25
N VAL A 11 0.37 -12.38 4.91
CA VAL A 11 1.35 -11.99 3.87
C VAL A 11 2.76 -12.38 4.27
N MET A 12 3.18 -12.10 5.51
CA MET A 12 4.49 -12.51 6.03
C MET A 12 4.69 -14.02 5.96
N LYS A 13 3.69 -14.81 6.40
CA LYS A 13 3.70 -16.29 6.32
C LYS A 13 3.81 -16.80 4.89
N SER A 14 3.13 -16.13 3.95
CA SER A 14 3.22 -16.46 2.52
C SER A 14 4.61 -16.17 1.97
N ALA A 15 5.17 -14.99 2.28
CA ALA A 15 6.48 -14.56 1.80
C ALA A 15 7.62 -15.52 2.18
N LEU A 16 7.58 -16.07 3.39
CA LEU A 16 8.54 -17.09 3.85
C LEU A 16 8.59 -18.33 2.95
N LYS A 17 7.50 -18.69 2.27
CA LYS A 17 7.41 -19.87 1.39
C LYS A 17 7.82 -19.57 -0.06
N THR A 18 8.12 -18.31 -0.37
CA THR A 18 8.51 -17.87 -1.72
C THR A 18 9.99 -17.57 -1.79
N ALA A 19 10.58 -17.64 -2.99
CA ALA A 19 11.97 -17.25 -3.22
C ALA A 19 12.26 -15.77 -2.85
N GLY A 20 11.22 -14.92 -2.86
CA GLY A 20 11.31 -13.53 -2.46
C GLY A 20 11.65 -13.34 -0.98
N GLY A 21 11.23 -14.27 -0.11
CA GLY A 21 11.48 -14.23 1.33
C GLY A 21 10.76 -13.08 2.05
N LEU A 22 10.90 -13.08 3.38
CA LEU A 22 10.45 -12.04 4.28
C LEU A 22 11.66 -11.31 4.83
N TYR A 23 11.72 -10.00 4.67
CA TYR A 23 12.77 -9.18 5.26
C TYR A 23 12.29 -8.62 6.58
N VAL A 24 13.07 -8.80 7.64
CA VAL A 24 12.79 -8.27 8.97
C VAL A 24 14.06 -7.60 9.48
N GLY A 25 13.94 -6.37 9.98
CA GLY A 25 15.06 -5.64 10.55
C GLY A 25 14.65 -4.74 11.71
N ASN A 26 15.66 -4.37 12.47
CA ASN A 26 15.61 -3.39 13.55
C ASN A 26 16.76 -2.44 13.27
N VAL A 27 16.43 -1.33 12.61
CA VAL A 27 17.41 -0.42 12.00
C VAL A 27 16.91 1.00 12.15
N ASN A 28 17.80 1.96 12.43
CA ASN A 28 17.46 3.38 12.54
C ASN A 28 16.29 3.67 13.52
N ASP A 29 16.27 2.97 14.67
CA ASP A 29 15.19 3.06 15.67
C ASP A 29 13.79 2.66 15.14
N GLN A 30 13.76 1.82 14.11
CA GLN A 30 12.54 1.36 13.45
C GLN A 30 12.55 -0.15 13.25
N TYR A 31 11.37 -0.78 13.38
CA TYR A 31 11.14 -2.12 12.88
C TYR A 31 10.73 -2.06 11.41
N LEU A 32 11.52 -2.72 10.58
CA LEU A 32 11.35 -2.81 9.14
C LEU A 32 10.89 -4.23 8.79
N VAL A 33 9.72 -4.38 8.18
CA VAL A 33 9.20 -5.69 7.74
C VAL A 33 8.67 -5.58 6.32
N TYR A 34 9.24 -6.30 5.36
CA TYR A 34 8.81 -6.19 3.97
C TYR A 34 8.99 -7.47 3.16
N THR A 35 8.34 -7.48 2.01
CA THR A 35 8.33 -8.53 1.00
C THR A 35 8.64 -7.90 -0.37
N GLY A 36 8.61 -8.68 -1.44
CA GLY A 36 8.72 -8.14 -2.80
C GLY A 36 7.57 -7.21 -3.23
N TYR A 37 6.44 -7.20 -2.52
CA TYR A 37 5.22 -6.52 -2.96
C TYR A 37 4.69 -5.45 -2.01
N LEU A 38 5.01 -5.54 -0.74
CA LEU A 38 4.57 -4.59 0.27
C LEU A 38 5.51 -4.62 1.47
N GLY A 39 5.43 -3.58 2.30
CA GLY A 39 6.16 -3.55 3.55
C GLY A 39 5.68 -2.47 4.48
N VAL A 40 6.24 -2.51 5.68
CA VAL A 40 5.94 -1.61 6.77
C VAL A 40 7.22 -1.22 7.49
N CYS A 41 7.29 0.04 7.90
CA CYS A 41 8.33 0.59 8.73
C CYS A 41 7.65 1.31 9.90
N VAL A 42 7.96 0.90 11.13
CA VAL A 42 7.31 1.38 12.34
C VAL A 42 8.38 1.82 13.31
N GLU A 43 8.29 3.04 13.81
CA GLU A 43 9.16 3.53 14.89
C GLU A 43 9.00 2.66 16.15
N LYS A 44 10.12 2.30 16.80
CA LYS A 44 10.10 1.35 17.93
C LYS A 44 9.15 1.77 19.05
N LEU A 45 9.05 3.07 19.31
CA LEU A 45 8.19 3.68 20.33
C LEU A 45 6.71 3.41 20.07
N TYR A 46 6.30 3.34 18.80
CA TYR A 46 4.89 3.19 18.39
C TYR A 46 4.55 1.76 17.95
N ALA A 47 5.52 0.85 17.91
CA ALA A 47 5.29 -0.55 17.57
C ALA A 47 4.49 -1.26 18.67
N THR A 48 3.26 -1.66 18.32
CA THR A 48 2.34 -2.32 19.25
C THR A 48 2.84 -3.71 19.64
N ASN A 49 2.40 -4.20 20.80
CA ASN A 49 2.75 -5.56 21.26
C ASN A 49 2.23 -6.64 20.28
N LYS A 50 1.07 -6.40 19.65
CA LYS A 50 0.49 -7.28 18.63
C LYS A 50 1.41 -7.39 17.41
N PHE A 51 2.00 -6.28 16.96
CA PHE A 51 2.95 -6.26 15.85
C PHE A 51 4.25 -7.00 16.19
N LYS A 52 4.86 -6.70 17.35
CA LYS A 52 6.07 -7.39 17.82
C LYS A 52 5.85 -8.90 17.96
N ALA A 53 4.73 -9.32 18.55
CA ALA A 53 4.35 -10.73 18.67
C ALA A 53 4.17 -11.41 17.30
N ALA A 54 3.61 -10.71 16.31
CA ALA A 54 3.47 -11.25 14.95
C ALA A 54 4.84 -11.48 14.27
N ILE A 55 5.83 -10.63 14.53
CA ILE A 55 7.22 -10.84 14.08
C ILE A 55 7.81 -12.07 14.77
N MET A 56 7.82 -12.08 16.11
CA MET A 56 8.40 -13.17 16.91
C MET A 56 7.78 -14.53 16.60
N GLU A 57 6.47 -14.61 16.34
CA GLU A 57 5.83 -15.88 15.98
C GLU A 57 6.42 -16.49 14.69
N LEU A 58 6.87 -15.66 13.75
CA LEU A 58 7.36 -16.14 12.45
C LEU A 58 8.85 -16.39 12.42
N ILE A 59 9.63 -15.53 13.07
CA ILE A 59 11.10 -15.59 13.01
C ILE A 59 11.75 -16.07 14.32
N GLY A 60 10.94 -16.34 15.36
CA GLY A 60 11.36 -16.90 16.64
C GLY A 60 11.66 -15.84 17.70
N ASP A 61 12.38 -14.79 17.33
CA ASP A 61 12.76 -13.70 18.23
C ASP A 61 12.66 -12.33 17.55
N MET A 62 12.79 -11.26 18.31
CA MET A 62 12.91 -9.92 17.73
C MET A 62 14.26 -9.75 17.03
N PRO A 63 14.32 -9.04 15.88
CA PRO A 63 15.57 -8.74 15.21
C PRO A 63 16.53 -7.95 16.12
N GLU A 64 17.81 -8.33 16.09
CA GLU A 64 18.90 -7.64 16.78
C GLU A 64 19.01 -6.19 16.33
N GLU A 65 19.51 -5.32 17.21
CA GLU A 65 19.71 -3.91 16.86
C GLU A 65 20.70 -3.76 15.70
N ASP A 66 20.40 -2.78 14.84
CA ASP A 66 21.17 -2.44 13.63
C ASP A 66 21.37 -3.62 12.65
N SER A 67 20.38 -4.52 12.60
CA SER A 67 20.41 -5.68 11.73
C SER A 67 19.16 -5.80 10.86
N CYS A 68 19.33 -6.37 9.67
CA CYS A 68 18.23 -6.78 8.81
C CYS A 68 18.55 -8.14 8.19
N TYR A 69 17.58 -9.04 8.21
CA TYR A 69 17.72 -10.40 7.69
C TYR A 69 16.61 -10.70 6.68
N LYS A 70 16.97 -11.46 5.65
CA LYS A 70 16.03 -12.15 4.78
C LYS A 70 15.76 -13.54 5.37
N TYR A 71 14.50 -13.80 5.69
CA TYR A 71 14.00 -15.08 6.15
C TYR A 71 13.28 -15.83 5.03
N TYR A 72 13.48 -17.15 4.96
CA TYR A 72 12.83 -18.02 3.99
C TYR A 72 12.80 -19.46 4.51
N ILE A 73 11.86 -20.25 4.01
CA ILE A 73 11.74 -21.68 4.32
C ILE A 73 12.40 -22.47 3.20
N GLU A 74 13.44 -23.21 3.55
CA GLU A 74 14.11 -24.18 2.69
C GLU A 74 14.22 -25.49 3.46
N ASP A 75 13.89 -26.61 2.81
CA ASP A 75 13.88 -27.94 3.46
C ASP A 75 13.06 -28.01 4.76
N LYS A 76 11.92 -27.29 4.79
CA LYS A 76 11.02 -27.15 5.97
C LYS A 76 11.69 -26.50 7.19
N GLN A 77 12.85 -25.89 7.03
CA GLN A 77 13.55 -25.15 8.07
C GLN A 77 13.53 -23.66 7.73
N LEU A 78 13.36 -22.84 8.78
CA LEU A 78 13.52 -21.40 8.66
C LEU A 78 15.01 -21.09 8.55
N LYS A 79 15.40 -20.43 7.46
CA LYS A 79 16.76 -19.91 7.24
C LYS A 79 16.73 -18.40 7.29
N ALA A 80 17.85 -17.81 7.72
CA ALA A 80 18.06 -16.38 7.78
C ALA A 80 19.38 -16.02 7.09
N GLU A 81 19.35 -14.96 6.28
CA GLU A 81 20.51 -14.42 5.58
C GLU A 81 20.63 -12.93 5.93
N LEU A 82 21.79 -12.51 6.46
CA LEU A 82 22.04 -11.11 6.77
C LEU A 82 21.99 -10.26 5.49
N ARG A 83 21.29 -9.12 5.56
CA ARG A 83 21.16 -8.13 4.48
C ARG A 83 21.71 -6.80 4.95
N VAL A 84 22.79 -6.36 4.29
CA VAL A 84 23.47 -5.10 4.59
C VAL A 84 22.90 -3.95 3.73
N ASP A 85 22.29 -4.29 2.59
CA ASP A 85 21.72 -3.38 1.60
C ASP A 85 20.18 -3.33 1.69
N TYR A 86 19.65 -3.19 2.91
CA TYR A 86 18.21 -3.15 3.12
C TYR A 86 17.58 -1.83 2.64
N LEU A 87 16.29 -1.88 2.30
CA LEU A 87 15.53 -0.72 1.84
C LEU A 87 15.42 0.35 2.95
N ASN A 88 15.68 1.61 2.60
CA ASN A 88 15.29 2.78 3.41
C ASN A 88 13.96 3.36 2.88
N PRO A 89 12.80 2.94 3.42
CA PRO A 89 11.51 3.34 2.85
C PRO A 89 11.20 4.82 3.09
N TYR A 90 11.74 5.46 4.15
CA TYR A 90 11.53 6.89 4.39
C TYR A 90 12.29 7.78 3.43
N GLU A 91 13.47 7.38 2.96
CA GLU A 91 14.15 8.06 1.85
C GLU A 91 13.33 7.96 0.56
N LYS A 92 12.85 6.76 0.23
CA LYS A 92 12.01 6.54 -0.96
C LYS A 92 10.68 7.28 -0.91
N TRP A 93 10.05 7.33 0.26
CA TRP A 93 8.86 8.14 0.47
C TRP A 93 9.16 9.64 0.36
N ARG A 94 10.31 10.12 0.85
CA ARG A 94 10.71 11.53 0.69
C ARG A 94 10.96 11.90 -0.79
N GLU A 95 11.41 10.96 -1.62
CA GLU A 95 11.54 11.11 -3.07
C GLU A 95 10.17 11.13 -3.79
N ALA A 96 9.14 10.49 -3.22
CA ALA A 96 7.77 10.45 -3.74
C ALA A 96 7.05 11.78 -3.53
N LYS A 97 7.27 12.74 -4.46
CA LYS A 97 6.67 14.09 -4.40
C LYS A 97 5.23 14.17 -4.91
N ASP A 98 4.79 13.16 -5.65
CA ASP A 98 3.42 13.09 -6.16
C ASP A 98 2.53 12.31 -5.18
N PHE A 99 1.22 12.40 -5.37
CA PHE A 99 0.23 11.71 -4.54
C PHE A 99 -0.95 11.24 -5.37
N ALA A 100 -1.73 10.30 -4.83
CA ALA A 100 -2.91 9.79 -5.48
C ALA A 100 -4.15 9.86 -4.59
N CYS A 101 -5.34 9.93 -5.18
CA CYS A 101 -6.60 9.73 -4.47
C CYS A 101 -7.19 8.35 -4.81
N SER A 102 -7.95 7.78 -3.88
CA SER A 102 -8.70 6.55 -4.14
C SER A 102 -9.88 6.87 -5.07
N VAL A 103 -10.08 6.03 -6.08
CA VAL A 103 -11.22 6.10 -6.98
C VAL A 103 -12.27 5.09 -6.49
N PRO A 104 -13.57 5.44 -6.47
CA PRO A 104 -14.64 4.54 -6.05
C PRO A 104 -14.95 3.46 -7.11
N LEU A 105 -13.91 2.83 -7.65
CA LEU A 105 -13.97 1.77 -8.64
C LEU A 105 -13.10 0.59 -8.17
N VAL A 106 -13.63 -0.62 -8.29
CA VAL A 106 -12.89 -1.86 -8.09
C VAL A 106 -12.80 -2.58 -9.43
N LEU A 107 -11.59 -2.96 -9.82
CA LEU A 107 -11.36 -3.78 -11.00
C LEU A 107 -11.08 -5.23 -10.58
N THR A 108 -11.60 -6.19 -11.33
CA THR A 108 -11.27 -7.59 -11.14
C THR A 108 -10.35 -8.04 -12.28
N ASN A 109 -9.17 -8.55 -11.94
CA ASN A 109 -8.26 -9.19 -12.90
C ASN A 109 -8.04 -10.63 -12.45
N ASN A 110 -8.57 -11.60 -13.20
CA ASN A 110 -8.49 -13.08 -13.16
C ASN A 110 -8.42 -13.81 -11.79
N TYR A 111 -7.74 -13.27 -10.79
CA TYR A 111 -7.57 -13.81 -9.44
C TYR A 111 -7.58 -12.76 -8.31
N HIS A 112 -7.54 -11.46 -8.63
CA HIS A 112 -7.46 -10.38 -7.64
C HIS A 112 -8.44 -9.25 -7.92
N GLU A 113 -9.02 -8.71 -6.84
CA GLU A 113 -9.61 -7.38 -6.85
C GLU A 113 -8.50 -6.33 -6.73
N LEU A 114 -8.65 -5.24 -7.49
CA LEU A 114 -7.71 -4.14 -7.54
C LEU A 114 -8.43 -2.85 -7.14
N SER A 115 -7.88 -2.14 -6.16
CA SER A 115 -8.25 -0.77 -5.88
C SER A 115 -7.62 0.13 -6.93
N VAL A 116 -8.38 1.12 -7.41
CA VAL A 116 -7.93 2.10 -8.40
C VAL A 116 -7.58 3.41 -7.71
N TYR A 117 -6.48 4.02 -8.12
CA TYR A 117 -6.01 5.31 -7.62
C TYR A 117 -5.76 6.25 -8.80
N GLN A 118 -6.19 7.50 -8.69
CA GLN A 118 -5.86 8.53 -9.68
C GLN A 118 -4.65 9.32 -9.19
N ARG A 119 -3.59 9.39 -10.01
CA ARG A 119 -2.39 10.17 -9.74
C ARG A 119 -2.65 11.65 -9.97
N HIS A 120 -2.14 12.50 -9.08
CA HIS A 120 -2.43 13.93 -9.12
C HIS A 120 -1.77 14.64 -10.31
N SER A 121 -0.48 14.36 -10.57
CA SER A 121 0.30 15.11 -11.55
C SER A 121 -0.20 15.03 -13.00
N ASP A 122 -0.73 13.87 -13.41
CA ASP A 122 -1.11 13.61 -14.80
C ASP A 122 -2.48 12.93 -14.96
N LYS A 123 -3.21 12.76 -13.85
CA LYS A 123 -4.55 12.15 -13.81
C LYS A 123 -4.59 10.69 -14.30
N ASP A 124 -3.44 10.05 -14.47
CA ASP A 124 -3.35 8.64 -14.83
C ASP A 124 -3.81 7.73 -13.69
N TYR A 125 -4.21 6.51 -14.04
CA TYR A 125 -4.72 5.53 -13.10
C TYR A 125 -3.68 4.48 -12.75
N LEU A 126 -3.50 4.29 -11.45
CA LEU A 126 -2.68 3.27 -10.83
C LEU A 126 -3.61 2.23 -10.20
N THR A 127 -3.14 0.99 -10.10
CA THR A 127 -3.89 -0.05 -9.39
C THR A 127 -3.02 -0.77 -8.39
N ALA A 128 -3.61 -1.23 -7.30
CA ALA A 128 -2.95 -2.06 -6.29
C ALA A 128 -3.91 -3.16 -5.84
N VAL A 129 -3.37 -4.30 -5.39
CA VAL A 129 -4.18 -5.41 -4.89
C VAL A 129 -5.01 -4.93 -3.70
N ARG A 130 -6.34 -5.06 -3.81
CA ARG A 130 -7.30 -4.53 -2.85
C ARG A 130 -7.15 -5.12 -1.46
N GLU A 131 -6.79 -6.40 -1.37
CA GLU A 131 -6.48 -7.07 -0.10
C GLU A 131 -5.30 -6.40 0.63
N TRP A 132 -4.37 -5.77 -0.11
CA TRP A 132 -3.19 -5.10 0.43
C TRP A 132 -3.41 -3.60 0.64
N THR A 133 -4.55 -3.06 0.20
CA THR A 133 -4.97 -1.68 0.48
C THR A 133 -6.15 -1.70 1.45
N ASP A 134 -7.39 -1.69 0.96
CA ASP A 134 -8.62 -1.67 1.77
C ASP A 134 -8.72 -2.86 2.74
N GLY A 135 -8.20 -4.01 2.30
CA GLY A 135 -8.11 -5.22 3.11
C GLY A 135 -7.12 -5.10 4.27
N MET A 136 -6.07 -4.30 4.12
CA MET A 136 -4.94 -4.21 5.04
C MET A 136 -5.02 -3.03 6.01
N LEU A 137 -5.62 -1.92 5.59
CA LEU A 137 -5.69 -0.68 6.37
C LEU A 137 -7.01 -0.62 7.16
N SER A 138 -6.95 -0.18 8.42
CA SER A 138 -8.14 -0.10 9.28
C SER A 138 -8.04 0.96 10.36
N PRO A 139 -9.06 1.82 10.53
CA PRO A 139 -9.13 2.73 11.68
C PRO A 139 -9.32 2.00 13.01
N ALA A 140 -9.84 0.76 12.99
CA ALA A 140 -10.04 -0.03 14.21
C ALA A 140 -8.75 -0.55 14.85
N GLU A 141 -7.60 -0.44 14.17
CA GLU A 141 -6.30 -0.88 14.67
C GLU A 141 -5.50 0.26 15.34
N LEU A 142 -6.02 1.50 15.29
CA LEU A 142 -5.39 2.65 15.95
C LEU A 142 -5.47 2.45 17.47
N GLU A 143 -4.32 2.40 18.13
CA GLU A 143 -4.20 2.07 19.56
C GLU A 143 -3.65 3.24 20.38
N VAL A 144 -2.81 4.08 19.78
CA VAL A 144 -2.13 5.18 20.49
C VAL A 144 -2.91 6.47 20.29
N ALA A 145 -3.15 7.18 21.40
CA ALA A 145 -3.84 8.48 21.37
C ALA A 145 -3.10 9.45 20.43
N GLY A 146 -3.82 9.95 19.43
CA GLY A 146 -3.26 10.85 18.41
C GLY A 146 -2.85 10.16 17.11
N GLU A 147 -2.85 8.83 17.02
CA GLU A 147 -2.71 8.14 15.73
C GLU A 147 -3.89 8.42 14.82
N ARG A 148 -3.59 8.53 13.53
CA ARG A 148 -4.59 8.77 12.49
C ARG A 148 -4.40 7.78 11.35
N MET A 149 -5.47 7.56 10.61
CA MET A 149 -5.38 6.92 9.31
C MET A 149 -4.43 7.73 8.41
N PRO A 150 -3.68 7.08 7.52
CA PRO A 150 -2.84 7.78 6.57
C PRO A 150 -3.74 8.63 5.66
N GLY A 151 -3.21 9.77 5.22
CA GLY A 151 -3.86 10.57 4.19
C GLY A 151 -3.77 9.92 2.80
N ARG A 152 -3.87 10.75 1.76
CA ARG A 152 -3.62 10.32 0.37
C ARG A 152 -2.23 9.69 0.27
N PRO A 153 -2.08 8.52 -0.38
CA PRO A 153 -0.77 7.91 -0.55
C PRO A 153 0.13 8.76 -1.44
N SER A 154 1.41 8.85 -1.08
CA SER A 154 2.45 9.37 -1.97
C SER A 154 2.78 8.33 -3.04
N VAL A 155 3.14 8.78 -4.23
CA VAL A 155 3.40 7.91 -5.39
C VAL A 155 4.89 7.96 -5.73
N SER A 156 5.51 6.79 -5.88
CA SER A 156 6.92 6.72 -6.31
C SER A 156 7.13 7.41 -7.66
N PRO A 157 8.34 7.92 -7.96
CA PRO A 157 8.61 8.58 -9.25
C PRO A 157 8.24 7.76 -10.50
N LEU A 158 8.27 6.43 -10.40
CA LEU A 158 7.92 5.51 -11.48
C LEU A 158 6.43 5.10 -11.48
N GLY A 159 5.60 5.60 -10.56
CA GLY A 159 4.20 5.19 -10.41
C GLY A 159 4.02 3.74 -9.94
N SER A 160 5.08 3.11 -9.44
CA SER A 160 5.13 1.68 -9.14
C SER A 160 4.83 1.33 -7.68
N ILE A 161 4.81 2.31 -6.77
CA ILE A 161 4.59 2.09 -5.34
C ILE A 161 3.71 3.20 -4.79
N LEU A 162 2.74 2.81 -3.97
CA LEU A 162 1.94 3.70 -3.13
C LEU A 162 2.48 3.67 -1.70
N TYR A 163 2.71 4.84 -1.13
CA TYR A 163 3.20 5.03 0.24
C TYR A 163 2.12 5.66 1.12
N PHE A 164 1.63 4.89 2.10
CA PHE A 164 0.68 5.33 3.10
C PHE A 164 1.44 5.69 4.39
N LYS A 165 1.50 6.99 4.69
CA LYS A 165 2.31 7.52 5.80
C LYS A 165 1.41 8.14 6.87
N SER A 166 1.66 7.80 8.13
CA SER A 166 1.14 8.51 9.31
C SER A 166 2.29 9.07 10.15
N GLU A 167 1.99 9.58 11.34
CA GLU A 167 2.97 10.03 12.33
C GLU A 167 3.79 8.87 12.90
N THR A 168 3.24 7.65 12.95
CA THR A 168 3.84 6.52 13.68
C THR A 168 4.43 5.43 12.80
N MET A 169 4.05 5.41 11.52
CA MET A 169 4.49 4.37 10.59
C MET A 169 4.40 4.80 9.13
N LEU A 170 5.16 4.07 8.31
CA LEU A 170 5.08 4.08 6.86
C LEU A 170 4.73 2.69 6.36
N TYR A 171 3.66 2.58 5.58
CA TYR A 171 3.27 1.37 4.86
C TYR A 171 3.38 1.61 3.36
N TRP A 172 3.78 0.60 2.59
CA TRP A 172 3.80 0.72 1.14
C TRP A 172 3.36 -0.57 0.45
N VAL A 173 2.85 -0.41 -0.76
CA VAL A 173 2.40 -1.48 -1.63
C VAL A 173 2.81 -1.20 -3.07
N CYS A 174 3.25 -2.23 -3.78
CA CYS A 174 3.58 -2.18 -5.20
C CYS A 174 2.29 -2.10 -6.02
N CYS A 175 2.28 -1.21 -7.01
CA CYS A 175 1.23 -1.12 -8.01
C CYS A 175 1.27 -2.35 -8.93
N VAL A 176 0.09 -2.78 -9.36
CA VAL A 176 -0.09 -3.80 -10.38
C VAL A 176 -0.36 -3.10 -11.72
N GLN A 177 0.30 -3.57 -12.76
CA GLN A 177 0.00 -3.13 -14.12
C GLN A 177 -1.19 -3.95 -14.64
N VAL A 178 -2.26 -3.26 -15.03
CA VAL A 178 -3.41 -3.89 -15.65
C VAL A 178 -3.09 -4.16 -17.12
N GLU A 179 -3.62 -5.24 -17.68
CA GLU A 179 -3.45 -5.58 -19.10
C GLU A 179 -3.84 -4.41 -20.03
N GLY A 180 -3.13 -4.29 -21.16
CA GLY A 180 -3.29 -3.18 -22.11
C GLY A 180 -4.73 -2.98 -22.57
N LYS A 181 -5.47 -4.06 -22.83
CA LYS A 181 -6.88 -3.97 -23.24
C LYS A 181 -7.77 -3.33 -22.17
N THR A 182 -7.60 -3.66 -20.89
CA THR A 182 -8.39 -3.04 -19.81
C THR A 182 -8.03 -1.56 -19.66
N ARG A 183 -6.74 -1.22 -19.76
CA ARG A 183 -6.28 0.16 -19.74
C ARG A 183 -6.87 0.99 -20.90
N GLU A 184 -6.79 0.47 -22.12
CA GLU A 184 -7.31 1.10 -23.34
C GLU A 184 -8.85 1.22 -23.38
N THR A 185 -9.56 0.32 -22.69
CA THR A 185 -11.03 0.30 -22.69
C THR A 185 -11.66 1.07 -21.53
N VAL A 186 -11.05 1.04 -20.36
CA VAL A 186 -11.61 1.63 -19.13
C VAL A 186 -10.92 2.95 -18.82
N PHE A 187 -9.60 2.94 -18.61
CA PHE A 187 -8.87 4.13 -18.16
C PHE A 187 -8.84 5.24 -19.23
N ASP A 188 -8.70 4.89 -20.50
CA ASP A 188 -8.79 5.87 -21.59
C ASP A 188 -10.17 6.53 -21.69
N ARG A 189 -11.24 5.83 -21.27
CA ARG A 189 -12.60 6.39 -21.22
C ARG A 189 -12.83 7.24 -19.98
N MET A 190 -12.06 7.02 -18.93
CA MET A 190 -12.11 7.77 -17.68
C MET A 190 -11.16 8.96 -17.65
N LYS A 191 -10.29 9.15 -18.65
CA LYS A 191 -9.24 10.19 -18.67
C LYS A 191 -9.72 11.62 -18.43
N ASP A 192 -11.00 11.90 -18.71
CA ASP A 192 -11.61 13.22 -18.54
C ASP A 192 -12.24 13.40 -17.14
N LEU A 193 -12.10 12.42 -16.24
CA LEU A 193 -12.57 12.49 -14.85
C LEU A 193 -11.47 13.02 -13.93
N ASP A 194 -11.85 13.85 -12.95
CA ASP A 194 -10.93 14.36 -11.92
C ASP A 194 -11.45 14.06 -10.51
N PHE A 195 -10.94 12.98 -9.91
CA PHE A 195 -11.31 12.54 -8.56
C PHE A 195 -10.61 13.33 -7.44
N PHE A 196 -9.92 14.43 -7.75
CA PHE A 196 -9.39 15.37 -6.76
C PHE A 196 -10.37 16.49 -6.43
N GLU A 197 -11.35 16.73 -7.31
CA GLU A 197 -12.42 17.72 -7.14
C GLU A 197 -13.66 17.06 -6.55
N ASP A 198 -14.55 17.87 -5.95
CA ASP A 198 -15.82 17.37 -5.41
C ASP A 198 -16.80 16.93 -6.51
N ASP A 199 -16.69 17.56 -7.68
CA ASP A 199 -17.36 17.17 -8.91
C ASP A 199 -16.33 16.51 -9.84
N TRP A 200 -16.42 15.20 -9.95
CA TRP A 200 -15.55 14.33 -10.74
C TRP A 200 -15.56 14.61 -12.25
N LEU A 201 -16.46 15.48 -12.76
CA LEU A 201 -16.50 15.90 -14.15
C LEU A 201 -15.44 16.98 -14.45
N SER A 202 -14.70 16.86 -15.56
CA SER A 202 -13.77 17.91 -15.99
C SER A 202 -14.50 19.24 -16.21
N LYS A 203 -13.93 20.34 -15.70
CA LYS A 203 -14.47 21.70 -15.88
C LYS A 203 -14.55 22.12 -17.36
N ASP A 204 -13.72 21.55 -18.22
CA ASP A 204 -13.73 21.78 -19.67
C ASP A 204 -14.92 21.12 -20.40
N LYS A 205 -15.65 20.22 -19.73
CA LYS A 205 -16.88 19.58 -20.22
C LYS A 205 -18.14 20.01 -19.48
N LYS A 206 -18.13 21.12 -18.75
CA LYS A 206 -19.38 21.81 -18.42
C LYS A 206 -19.97 22.40 -19.71
N ILE A 207 -20.53 21.50 -20.53
CA ILE A 207 -21.46 21.83 -21.59
C ILE A 207 -22.64 22.51 -20.91
N ASP A 208 -23.14 23.58 -21.53
CA ASP A 208 -24.38 24.27 -21.14
C ASP A 208 -25.52 23.25 -21.00
N ASP A 209 -25.72 22.69 -19.81
CA ASP A 209 -26.96 22.02 -19.49
C ASP A 209 -27.95 23.11 -19.08
N SER A 210 -28.64 23.64 -20.10
CA SER A 210 -30.00 24.12 -19.91
C SER A 210 -30.80 23.02 -19.22
N ASP A 211 -31.44 23.37 -18.11
CA ASP A 211 -32.32 22.52 -17.31
C ASP A 211 -33.31 21.73 -18.18
N GLU A 212 -32.96 20.52 -18.61
CA GLU A 212 -33.94 19.50 -18.96
C GLU A 212 -34.03 18.58 -17.75
N GLU A 213 -35.12 18.72 -16.99
CA GLU A 213 -35.50 17.78 -15.94
C GLU A 213 -35.54 16.36 -16.53
N GLU A 214 -34.48 15.58 -16.29
CA GLU A 214 -34.48 14.15 -16.52
C GLU A 214 -35.54 13.53 -15.60
N THR A 215 -36.73 13.33 -16.16
CA THR A 215 -37.75 12.48 -15.55
C THR A 215 -37.25 11.04 -15.67
N LEU A 216 -36.71 10.52 -14.56
CA LEU A 216 -36.38 9.11 -14.42
C LEU A 216 -37.60 8.27 -14.84
N PRO A 217 -37.45 7.29 -15.73
CA PRO A 217 -38.52 6.36 -15.99
C PRO A 217 -38.66 5.46 -14.76
N TYR A 218 -39.82 5.62 -14.09
CA TYR A 218 -40.39 4.86 -12.97
C TYR A 218 -40.14 5.38 -11.56
#